data_AF-A0A849VGA6-F1
#
_entry.id   AF-A0A849VGA6-F1
#
_cell.length_a   1.000
_cell.length_b   1.000
_cell.length_c   1.000
_cell.angle_alpha   90.00
_cell.angle_beta   90.00
_cell.angle_gamma   90.00
#
_symmetry.space_group_name_H-M   'P 1'
#
loop_
_entity.id
_entity.type
_entity.pdbx_description
1 polymer ?
#
loop_
_entity_poly.entity_id
_entity_poly.type
_entity_poly.pdbx_seq_one_letter_code
_entity_poly.pdbx_strand_id
1 'polypeptide(L)'
;MSNPSTPSLLVFSFDGTGSEPRDAQQYSAEQFKEDCEISNVLKLHLLLGGRIHPDAQSHFANQKCFYYSGIGNQGSAVKKILNQILAPQSSDVASILSQAMQDFEKNYDSGAQVLLIGFSRGAALARRFAKCLEKHVSSNVFLCVFDTIASIGFSKITKAACGTEHVIFTDHDVANNVSAALHCVSLDDKRRAFEATLFNHAPQVHELWFAGSHSDIGGGFYRSGLSDICLRYTLEWLLVQPLNVNVLTREQVNYADLLPHDGELLIDADDLAIKPDALAPSHQHDYFWGNINFKATHRLCVVMQNNQVSDKPPIIHHSVAKRIYNSSSYRPESLKGLQHCLEYANGELLQCKGINPHIELPTQQLNILQVGETMRIKVFACEPYNHTGLWLEKGATYRINPTDSQVWFDRDMKVTASGWHRDNRTVGVKQLPIELMEPFKRLPGRPWFSLVGCINANDSLAFSLNGGGDIKVNQHGEFTPFANDICGDYGLNLGAIELEVVRLG
;
A
#
# COMPACT_ATOMS: atom_id res chain seq x y z
N MET A 1 14.67 0.90 -38.39
CA MET A 1 13.50 1.62 -37.84
C MET A 1 13.49 1.33 -36.36
N SER A 2 13.96 2.26 -35.54
CA SER A 2 13.96 2.15 -34.08
C SER A 2 12.52 2.16 -33.58
N ASN A 3 12.13 1.16 -32.80
CA ASN A 3 10.89 1.19 -32.02
C ASN A 3 10.81 2.53 -31.26
N PRO A 4 9.66 3.21 -31.19
CA PRO A 4 9.51 4.36 -30.31
C PRO A 4 9.87 3.91 -28.90
N SER A 5 10.96 4.46 -28.35
CA SER A 5 11.47 4.12 -27.03
C SER A 5 10.37 4.35 -26.01
N THR A 6 9.96 3.30 -25.31
CA THR A 6 9.09 3.38 -24.13
C THR A 6 9.62 4.49 -23.21
N PRO A 7 8.78 5.46 -22.78
CA PRO A 7 9.27 6.58 -21.99
C PRO A 7 9.88 6.09 -20.68
N SER A 8 11.02 6.67 -20.32
CA SER A 8 11.75 6.32 -19.10
C SER A 8 10.98 6.77 -17.85
N LEU A 9 11.11 6.00 -16.78
CA LEU A 9 10.54 6.31 -15.46
C LEU A 9 11.66 6.69 -14.49
N LEU A 10 11.52 7.84 -13.83
CA LEU A 10 12.36 8.22 -12.70
C LEU A 10 11.57 8.06 -11.41
N VAL A 11 12.08 7.29 -10.45
CA VAL A 11 11.48 7.07 -9.13
C VAL A 11 12.33 7.74 -8.08
N PHE A 12 11.75 8.62 -7.27
CA PHE A 12 12.40 9.29 -6.15
C PHE A 12 11.72 8.90 -4.84
N SER A 13 12.46 8.22 -3.98
CA SER A 13 11.98 7.65 -2.73
C SER A 13 12.55 8.42 -1.53
N PHE A 14 11.71 9.15 -0.81
CA PHE A 14 12.08 9.98 0.34
C PHE A 14 11.59 9.35 1.65
N ASP A 15 12.49 8.76 2.43
CA ASP A 15 12.09 8.02 3.62
C ASP A 15 11.81 8.91 4.85
N GLY A 16 11.08 8.35 5.82
CA GLY A 16 10.77 8.94 7.11
C GLY A 16 12.01 9.13 7.98
N THR A 17 11.93 10.03 8.95
CA THR A 17 13.06 10.29 9.87
C THR A 17 13.36 9.10 10.75
N GLY A 18 14.65 8.75 10.82
CA GLY A 18 15.14 7.66 11.64
C GLY A 18 14.94 6.30 10.98
N SER A 19 14.43 6.25 9.75
CA SER A 19 14.37 5.05 8.90
C SER A 19 15.68 4.94 8.10
N GLU A 20 16.38 3.83 8.31
CA GLU A 20 17.63 3.48 7.64
C GLU A 20 17.62 2.02 7.16
N PRO A 21 18.34 1.69 6.08
CA PRO A 21 18.57 0.30 5.65
C PRO A 21 19.13 -0.62 6.75
N ARG A 22 19.75 -0.06 7.79
CA ARG A 22 20.29 -0.80 8.94
C ARG A 22 19.22 -1.28 9.92
N ASP A 23 17.99 -0.75 9.83
CA ASP A 23 16.88 -1.11 10.73
C ASP A 23 16.35 -2.53 10.52
N ALA A 24 16.77 -3.23 9.46
CA ALA A 24 16.50 -4.65 9.27
C ALA A 24 17.28 -5.56 10.24
N GLN A 25 18.31 -5.06 10.93
CA GLN A 25 18.97 -5.82 12.00
C GLN A 25 18.18 -5.75 13.32
N GLN A 26 17.67 -6.89 13.79
CA GLN A 26 17.09 -7.01 15.14
C GLN A 26 18.19 -6.93 16.21
N TYR A 27 18.24 -5.84 16.97
CA TYR A 27 19.08 -5.78 18.17
C TYR A 27 18.43 -6.59 19.31
N SER A 28 19.08 -7.67 19.72
CA SER A 28 18.77 -8.37 20.97
C SER A 28 19.67 -7.85 22.09
N ALA A 29 19.17 -6.95 22.93
CA ALA A 29 19.72 -6.83 24.28
C ALA A 29 19.17 -7.99 25.13
N GLU A 30 19.94 -8.51 26.08
CA GLU A 30 19.63 -9.71 26.89
C GLU A 30 18.25 -9.71 27.61
N GLN A 31 17.48 -8.62 27.55
CA GLN A 31 16.15 -8.51 28.16
C GLN A 31 15.05 -7.85 27.28
N PHE A 32 15.36 -7.34 26.08
CA PHE A 32 14.37 -6.72 25.17
C PHE A 32 14.77 -6.93 23.71
N LYS A 33 13.87 -7.48 22.88
CA LYS A 33 13.98 -7.45 21.42
C LYS A 33 13.39 -6.13 20.92
N GLU A 34 14.16 -5.34 20.18
CA GLU A 34 13.61 -4.19 19.45
C GLU A 34 12.79 -4.71 18.26
N ASP A 35 11.53 -4.28 18.17
CA ASP A 35 10.62 -4.57 17.05
C ASP A 35 10.94 -3.55 15.94
N CYS A 36 11.90 -3.85 15.07
CA CYS A 36 12.35 -2.97 14.00
C CYS A 36 12.37 -3.72 12.66
N GLU A 37 11.93 -3.04 11.61
CA GLU A 37 11.95 -3.49 10.22
C GLU A 37 12.11 -2.26 9.31
N ILE A 38 12.40 -2.47 8.02
CA ILE A 38 12.47 -1.39 7.03
C ILE A 38 11.11 -0.74 6.75
N SER A 39 11.15 0.52 6.30
CA SER A 39 9.96 1.29 5.93
C SER A 39 9.32 0.76 4.64
N ASN A 40 8.03 1.08 4.45
CA ASN A 40 7.33 0.83 3.18
C ASN A 40 7.96 1.60 2.01
N VAL A 41 8.61 2.74 2.25
CA VAL A 41 9.34 3.48 1.21
C VAL A 41 10.55 2.68 0.73
N LEU A 42 11.32 2.11 1.66
CA LEU A 42 12.46 1.26 1.31
C LEU A 42 12.01 -0.07 0.68
N LYS A 43 10.96 -0.71 1.21
CA LYS A 43 10.36 -1.90 0.58
C LYS A 43 9.96 -1.60 -0.88
N LEU A 44 9.23 -0.51 -1.13
CA LEU A 44 8.84 -0.09 -2.49
C LEU A 44 10.06 0.20 -3.36
N HIS A 45 11.06 0.92 -2.84
CA HIS A 45 12.27 1.23 -3.60
C HIS A 45 12.98 -0.03 -4.10
N LEU A 46 13.11 -1.04 -3.23
CA LEU A 46 13.73 -2.33 -3.57
C LEU A 46 12.87 -3.13 -4.57
N LEU A 47 11.55 -3.19 -4.36
CA LEU A 47 10.63 -3.85 -5.28
C LEU A 47 10.58 -3.15 -6.64
N LEU A 48 10.83 -1.84 -6.72
CA LEU A 48 10.95 -1.11 -7.98
C LEU A 48 12.34 -1.28 -8.64
N GLY A 49 13.20 -2.16 -8.11
CA GLY A 49 14.52 -2.41 -8.66
C GLY A 49 15.55 -1.33 -8.34
N GLY A 50 15.26 -0.49 -7.34
CA GLY A 50 16.21 0.46 -6.79
C GLY A 50 17.30 -0.22 -5.98
N ARG A 51 18.45 0.45 -5.89
CA ARG A 51 19.58 0.04 -5.05
C ARG A 51 19.87 1.12 -4.02
N ILE A 52 20.52 0.75 -2.94
CA ILE A 52 20.84 1.66 -1.83
C ILE A 52 22.24 2.26 -2.01
N HIS A 53 23.13 1.52 -2.68
CA HIS A 53 24.48 1.99 -2.98
C HIS A 53 24.46 3.14 -4.01
N PRO A 54 25.10 4.30 -3.72
CA PRO A 54 25.03 5.50 -4.57
C PRO A 54 25.50 5.28 -6.01
N ASP A 55 26.50 4.43 -6.23
CA ASP A 55 27.04 4.14 -7.56
C ASP A 55 26.34 2.98 -8.29
N ALA A 56 25.37 2.32 -7.63
CA ALA A 56 24.78 1.12 -8.20
C ALA A 56 23.60 1.45 -9.11
N GLN A 57 23.62 0.89 -10.32
CA GLN A 57 22.58 1.13 -11.32
C GLN A 57 21.28 0.42 -10.95
N SER A 58 20.14 1.06 -11.19
CA SER A 58 18.83 0.41 -11.03
C SER A 58 18.73 -0.86 -11.87
N HIS A 59 17.93 -1.82 -11.41
CA HIS A 59 17.75 -3.12 -12.07
C HIS A 59 17.27 -2.98 -13.52
N PHE A 60 16.34 -2.05 -13.76
CA PHE A 60 15.73 -1.82 -15.06
C PHE A 60 16.44 -0.69 -15.81
N ALA A 61 16.69 -0.88 -17.11
CA ALA A 61 17.35 0.13 -17.94
C ALA A 61 16.49 1.39 -18.17
N ASN A 62 15.17 1.22 -18.26
CA ASN A 62 14.20 2.29 -18.51
C ASN A 62 13.50 2.79 -17.23
N GLN A 63 13.88 2.31 -16.04
CA GLN A 63 13.35 2.75 -14.76
C GLN A 63 14.50 2.98 -13.79
N LYS A 64 14.78 4.25 -13.51
CA LYS A 64 15.87 4.67 -12.59
C LYS A 64 15.27 5.05 -11.24
N CYS A 65 15.81 4.51 -10.17
CA CYS A 65 15.32 4.70 -8.82
C CYS A 65 16.39 5.34 -7.93
N PHE A 66 16.00 6.39 -7.20
CA PHE A 66 16.85 7.16 -6.30
C PHE A 66 16.27 7.10 -4.88
N TYR A 67 17.11 6.77 -3.90
CA TYR A 67 16.70 6.67 -2.50
C TYR A 67 17.37 7.73 -1.64
N TYR A 68 16.57 8.42 -0.84
CA TYR A 68 17.02 9.44 0.10
C TYR A 68 16.62 9.00 1.51
N SER A 69 17.61 8.66 2.33
CA SER A 69 17.40 8.26 3.72
C SER A 69 16.83 9.42 4.55
N GLY A 70 16.12 9.07 5.62
CA GLY A 70 15.58 10.03 6.58
C GLY A 70 16.65 10.89 7.27
N ILE A 71 16.20 12.01 7.85
CA ILE A 71 17.05 12.99 8.56
C ILE A 71 17.47 12.46 9.96
N GLY A 72 18.76 12.48 10.32
CA GLY A 72 19.26 12.37 11.70
C GLY A 72 19.63 10.95 12.21
N ASN A 73 20.85 10.49 11.94
CA ASN A 73 21.28 9.09 12.13
C ASN A 73 21.96 8.83 13.51
N GLN A 74 21.80 7.62 14.11
CA GLN A 74 22.51 7.01 15.29
C GLN A 74 21.77 6.74 16.64
N GLY A 75 20.91 5.71 16.76
CA GLY A 75 20.37 5.20 18.06
C GLY A 75 18.84 4.97 18.10
N SER A 76 18.34 4.26 19.13
CA SER A 76 17.01 3.59 19.16
C SER A 76 15.80 4.37 18.60
N ALA A 77 15.13 3.74 17.64
CA ALA A 77 14.19 4.35 16.67
C ALA A 77 13.03 5.13 17.30
N VAL A 78 12.30 4.53 18.25
CA VAL A 78 11.09 5.15 18.83
C VAL A 78 11.40 6.39 19.68
N LYS A 79 12.48 6.34 20.46
CA LYS A 79 12.89 7.44 21.36
C LYS A 79 13.52 8.60 20.57
N LYS A 80 14.15 8.29 19.44
CA LYS A 80 14.73 9.26 18.51
C LYS A 80 13.70 10.02 17.70
N ILE A 81 12.72 9.32 17.13
CA ILE A 81 11.63 9.91 16.35
C ILE A 81 10.98 11.07 17.13
N LEU A 82 10.69 10.87 18.43
CA LEU A 82 10.13 11.91 19.31
C LEU A 82 11.09 13.08 19.58
N ASN A 83 12.36 12.81 19.86
CA ASN A 83 13.35 13.86 20.15
C ASN A 83 13.67 14.73 18.93
N GLN A 84 13.63 14.16 17.72
CA GLN A 84 13.96 14.84 16.47
C GLN A 84 12.81 15.65 15.87
N ILE A 85 11.57 15.42 16.30
CA ILE A 85 10.42 16.26 15.93
C ILE A 85 10.46 17.60 16.67
N LEU A 86 11.11 17.64 17.83
CA LEU A 86 11.24 18.84 18.65
C LEU A 86 12.51 19.66 18.34
N ALA A 87 13.42 19.14 17.50
CA ALA A 87 14.70 19.77 17.20
C ALA A 87 14.68 20.55 15.87
N PRO A 88 15.16 21.80 15.81
CA PRO A 88 15.27 22.59 14.57
C PRO A 88 16.47 22.13 13.74
N GLN A 89 16.26 21.57 12.54
CA GLN A 89 17.33 21.16 11.62
C GLN A 89 16.96 21.46 10.16
N SER A 90 17.29 22.67 9.69
CA SER A 90 17.02 23.15 8.33
C SER A 90 18.07 22.75 7.28
N SER A 91 19.30 22.42 7.71
CA SER A 91 20.43 22.11 6.81
C SER A 91 20.22 20.85 5.96
N ASP A 92 19.65 19.80 6.56
CA ASP A 92 19.61 18.46 5.96
C ASP A 92 18.47 18.32 4.94
N VAL A 93 17.43 19.13 5.08
CA VAL A 93 16.31 19.19 4.12
C VAL A 93 16.76 19.79 2.78
N ALA A 94 17.53 20.89 2.85
CA ALA A 94 17.98 21.60 1.67
C ALA A 94 18.97 20.76 0.85
N SER A 95 19.85 20.01 1.52
CA SER A 95 20.80 19.12 0.86
C SER A 95 20.11 17.98 0.11
N ILE A 96 19.14 17.30 0.73
CA ILE A 96 18.38 16.21 0.09
C ILE A 96 17.63 16.71 -1.16
N LEU A 97 16.92 17.84 -1.06
CA LEU A 97 16.20 18.40 -2.21
C LEU A 97 17.15 18.86 -3.33
N SER A 98 18.31 19.42 -2.97
CA SER A 98 19.33 19.82 -3.94
C SER A 98 19.91 18.62 -4.66
N GLN A 99 20.18 17.53 -3.94
CA GLN A 99 20.65 16.28 -4.53
C GLN A 99 19.59 15.66 -5.44
N ALA A 100 18.33 15.61 -5.00
CA ALA A 100 17.23 15.11 -5.82
C ALA A 100 17.03 15.92 -7.11
N MET A 101 17.20 17.25 -7.05
CA MET A 101 17.15 18.10 -8.24
C MET A 101 18.33 17.81 -9.19
N GLN A 102 19.54 17.62 -8.68
CA GLN A 102 20.70 17.24 -9.52
C GLN A 102 20.48 15.89 -10.20
N ASP A 103 19.99 14.90 -9.47
CA ASP A 103 19.68 13.57 -10.01
C ASP A 103 18.57 13.64 -11.06
N PHE A 104 17.56 14.49 -10.85
CA PHE A 104 16.53 14.78 -11.83
C PHE A 104 17.11 15.43 -13.09
N GLU A 105 17.83 16.55 -12.97
CA GLU A 105 18.40 17.28 -14.11
C GLU A 105 19.37 16.42 -14.92
N LYS A 106 20.12 15.53 -14.28
CA LYS A 106 21.07 14.62 -14.94
C LYS A 106 20.39 13.48 -15.71
N ASN A 107 19.19 13.05 -15.30
CA ASN A 107 18.57 11.82 -15.80
C ASN A 107 17.23 12.03 -16.51
N TYR A 108 16.66 13.24 -16.46
CA TYR A 108 15.36 13.54 -17.04
C TYR A 108 15.48 13.83 -18.54
N ASP A 109 14.73 13.04 -19.32
CA ASP A 109 14.50 13.26 -20.74
C ASP A 109 13.08 13.78 -20.98
N SER A 110 12.87 14.56 -22.04
CA SER A 110 11.55 15.08 -22.38
C SER A 110 10.55 13.93 -22.60
N GLY A 111 9.45 13.94 -21.85
CA GLY A 111 8.42 12.90 -21.90
C GLY A 111 8.64 11.74 -20.92
N ALA A 112 9.72 11.74 -20.14
CA ALA A 112 9.89 10.80 -19.04
C ALA A 112 8.82 11.01 -17.96
N GLN A 113 8.40 9.91 -17.34
CA GLN A 113 7.46 9.90 -16.22
C GLN A 113 8.23 10.01 -14.91
N VAL A 114 7.63 10.64 -13.89
CA VAL A 114 8.24 10.79 -12.57
C VAL A 114 7.31 10.21 -11.50
N LEU A 115 7.83 9.30 -10.69
CA LEU A 115 7.14 8.76 -9.51
C LEU A 115 7.84 9.26 -8.25
N LEU A 116 7.10 9.89 -7.36
CA LEU A 116 7.57 10.40 -6.08
C LEU A 116 6.93 9.59 -4.97
N ILE A 117 7.76 8.98 -4.11
CA ILE A 117 7.32 8.18 -2.97
C ILE A 117 7.85 8.83 -1.70
N GLY A 118 7.05 8.93 -0.65
CA GLY A 118 7.62 9.31 0.64
C GLY A 118 6.78 8.98 1.85
N PHE A 119 7.43 8.98 3.01
CA PHE A 119 6.80 8.71 4.31
C PHE A 119 7.11 9.83 5.31
N SER A 120 6.14 10.25 6.11
CA SER A 120 6.36 11.19 7.22
C SER A 120 6.91 12.55 6.76
N ARG A 121 8.10 12.95 7.24
CA ARG A 121 8.84 14.12 6.72
C ARG A 121 9.38 13.90 5.31
N GLY A 122 9.71 12.67 4.93
CA GLY A 122 10.04 12.31 3.55
C GLY A 122 8.86 12.55 2.60
N ALA A 123 7.63 12.28 3.03
CA ALA A 123 6.42 12.64 2.26
C ALA A 123 6.29 14.16 2.08
N ALA A 124 6.64 14.95 3.09
CA ALA A 124 6.71 16.40 2.97
C ALA A 124 7.78 16.85 1.96
N LEU A 125 8.95 16.20 1.94
CA LEU A 125 9.98 16.44 0.93
C LEU A 125 9.50 16.08 -0.46
N ALA A 126 8.84 14.92 -0.64
CA ALA A 126 8.28 14.48 -1.91
C ALA A 126 7.26 15.49 -2.47
N ARG A 127 6.35 16.00 -1.63
CA ARG A 127 5.38 17.06 -2.01
C ARG A 127 6.08 18.35 -2.43
N ARG A 128 7.08 18.79 -1.66
CA ARG A 128 7.86 20.00 -2.00
C ARG A 128 8.65 19.80 -3.29
N PHE A 129 9.24 18.63 -3.48
CA PHE A 129 9.97 18.28 -4.69
C PHE A 129 9.04 18.29 -5.91
N ALA A 130 7.84 17.72 -5.81
CA ALA A 130 6.81 17.80 -6.86
C ALA A 130 6.55 19.26 -7.29
N LYS A 131 6.42 20.16 -6.31
CA LYS A 131 6.24 21.60 -6.55
C LYS A 131 7.46 22.23 -7.26
N CYS A 132 8.68 21.87 -6.84
CA CYS A 132 9.90 22.33 -7.52
C CYS A 132 9.97 21.86 -8.98
N LEU A 133 9.44 20.67 -9.29
CA LEU A 133 9.41 20.12 -10.64
C LEU A 133 8.43 20.83 -11.58
N GLU A 134 7.49 21.66 -11.10
CA GLU A 134 6.55 22.40 -11.97
C GLU A 134 7.26 23.29 -13.01
N LYS A 135 8.49 23.72 -12.71
CA LYS A 135 9.30 24.53 -13.62
C LYS A 135 9.90 23.73 -14.78
N HIS A 136 9.95 22.41 -14.66
CA HIS A 136 10.63 21.50 -15.58
C HIS A 136 9.68 20.52 -16.26
N VAL A 137 8.60 20.15 -15.56
CA VAL A 137 7.65 19.12 -15.97
C VAL A 137 6.24 19.64 -15.78
N SER A 138 5.45 19.67 -16.85
CA SER A 138 4.07 20.16 -16.83
C SER A 138 3.03 19.10 -16.44
N SER A 139 3.33 17.80 -16.62
CA SER A 139 2.44 16.67 -16.35
C SER A 139 3.22 15.36 -16.24
N ASN A 140 2.56 14.23 -15.92
CA ASN A 140 3.16 12.90 -15.75
C ASN A 140 4.03 12.74 -14.49
N VAL A 141 3.74 13.52 -13.45
CA VAL A 141 4.24 13.27 -12.10
C VAL A 141 3.19 12.50 -11.31
N PHE A 142 3.59 11.41 -10.68
CA PHE A 142 2.76 10.59 -9.80
C PHE A 142 3.32 10.71 -8.38
N LEU A 143 2.45 10.90 -7.39
CA LEU A 143 2.86 11.11 -6.01
C LEU A 143 2.19 10.10 -5.09
N CYS A 144 2.97 9.27 -4.40
CA CYS A 144 2.46 8.37 -3.38
C CYS A 144 3.09 8.72 -2.03
N VAL A 145 2.27 9.07 -1.04
CA VAL A 145 2.76 9.46 0.26
C VAL A 145 2.07 8.69 1.40
N PHE A 146 2.86 8.34 2.40
CA PHE A 146 2.42 7.71 3.63
C PHE A 146 2.47 8.75 4.76
N ASP A 147 1.32 8.99 5.36
CA ASP A 147 1.09 9.78 6.58
C ASP A 147 1.96 11.04 6.68
N THR A 148 1.73 12.01 5.79
CA THR A 148 2.58 13.20 5.66
C THR A 148 2.61 14.01 6.96
N ILE A 149 3.80 14.34 7.46
CA ILE A 149 3.97 15.24 8.61
C ILE A 149 4.89 16.38 8.21
N ALA A 150 4.32 17.58 8.10
CA ALA A 150 5.11 18.81 8.09
C ALA A 150 5.65 19.07 9.49
N SER A 151 6.92 19.48 9.61
CA SER A 151 7.50 19.87 10.90
C SER A 151 6.74 21.09 11.44
N ILE A 152 5.79 20.87 12.36
CA ILE A 152 5.04 21.90 13.05
C ILE A 152 5.99 22.62 14.01
N GLY A 153 6.42 23.83 13.62
CA GLY A 153 6.69 24.86 14.62
C GLY A 153 5.36 25.16 15.32
N PHE A 154 5.33 25.14 16.66
CA PHE A 154 4.16 25.41 17.49
C PHE A 154 3.60 26.83 17.25
N SER A 155 2.89 27.06 16.14
CA SER A 155 2.38 28.37 15.76
C SER A 155 0.94 28.57 16.23
N LYS A 156 0.79 28.71 17.55
CA LYS A 156 -0.25 29.57 18.15
C LYS A 156 0.33 30.57 19.16
N ILE A 157 1.65 30.76 19.20
CA ILE A 157 2.29 31.77 20.04
C ILE A 157 3.07 32.76 19.16
N THR A 158 2.45 33.92 18.94
CA THR A 158 2.99 35.21 18.47
C THR A 158 3.74 35.27 17.13
N LYS A 159 3.06 35.85 16.14
CA LYS A 159 3.52 36.29 14.79
C LYS A 159 4.66 37.33 14.75
N ALA A 160 5.42 37.54 15.84
CA ALA A 160 6.35 38.67 15.95
C ALA A 160 7.83 38.31 16.11
N ALA A 161 8.21 37.03 16.16
CA ALA A 161 9.61 36.66 16.30
C ALA A 161 9.92 35.30 15.66
N CYS A 162 10.39 35.28 14.40
CA CYS A 162 11.44 34.38 13.92
C CYS A 162 11.61 34.52 12.40
N GLY A 163 12.86 34.65 11.97
CA GLY A 163 13.26 34.52 10.58
C GLY A 163 13.35 33.05 10.14
N THR A 164 13.18 32.87 8.83
CA THR A 164 13.76 31.82 7.96
C THR A 164 13.56 30.32 8.27
N GLU A 165 12.88 29.69 7.31
CA GLU A 165 13.01 28.29 6.86
C GLU A 165 12.61 27.16 7.82
N HIS A 166 11.31 27.13 8.12
CA HIS A 166 10.61 25.86 8.34
C HIS A 166 10.07 25.33 7.00
N VAL A 167 9.88 24.02 6.86
CA VAL A 167 9.05 23.44 5.78
C VAL A 167 7.60 23.81 6.09
N ILE A 168 7.22 25.05 5.76
CA ILE A 168 5.88 25.57 5.93
C ILE A 168 5.15 25.23 4.64
N PHE A 169 4.26 24.24 4.69
CA PHE A 169 3.20 24.13 3.69
C PHE A 169 2.25 25.30 3.94
N THR A 170 2.33 26.32 3.10
CA THR A 170 1.42 27.46 3.15
C THR A 170 0.10 27.16 2.45
N ASP A 171 0.11 26.19 1.51
CA ASP A 171 -1.06 25.63 0.83
C ASP A 171 -1.10 24.10 1.00
N HIS A 172 -2.29 23.56 1.24
CA HIS A 172 -2.54 22.12 1.28
C HIS A 172 -2.73 21.52 -0.11
N ASP A 173 -2.51 22.30 -1.17
CA ASP A 173 -2.74 21.89 -2.55
C ASP A 173 -1.68 20.88 -3.02
N VAL A 174 -2.10 20.00 -3.92
CA VAL A 174 -1.20 19.15 -4.70
C VAL A 174 -0.54 20.00 -5.81
N ALA A 175 0.70 19.70 -6.18
CA ALA A 175 1.37 20.40 -7.27
C ALA A 175 0.65 20.19 -8.62
N ASN A 176 0.65 21.21 -9.48
CA ASN A 176 -0.14 21.27 -10.71
C ASN A 176 0.33 20.26 -11.78
N ASN A 177 1.59 19.83 -11.69
CA ASN A 177 2.18 18.83 -12.58
C ASN A 177 1.88 17.38 -12.17
N VAL A 178 1.25 17.18 -11.00
CA VAL A 178 0.87 15.86 -10.50
C VAL A 178 -0.40 15.39 -11.18
N SER A 179 -0.29 14.29 -11.93
CA SER A 179 -1.38 13.66 -12.66
C SER A 179 -2.25 12.76 -11.77
N ALA A 180 -1.65 12.13 -10.76
CA ALA A 180 -2.37 11.38 -9.74
C ALA A 180 -1.57 11.36 -8.43
N ALA A 181 -2.25 11.50 -7.30
CA ALA A 181 -1.69 11.48 -5.96
C ALA A 181 -2.44 10.49 -5.07
N LEU A 182 -1.71 9.62 -4.37
CA LEU A 182 -2.20 8.75 -3.32
C LEU A 182 -1.66 9.23 -1.97
N HIS A 183 -2.52 9.36 -0.97
CA HIS A 183 -2.15 9.62 0.41
C HIS A 183 -2.78 8.60 1.35
N CYS A 184 -1.95 7.71 1.90
CA CYS A 184 -2.37 6.76 2.93
C CYS A 184 -2.19 7.42 4.31
N VAL A 185 -3.27 7.59 5.07
CA VAL A 185 -3.27 8.37 6.32
C VAL A 185 -3.58 7.49 7.53
N SER A 186 -2.87 7.69 8.63
CA SER A 186 -3.13 6.98 9.89
C SER A 186 -4.40 7.52 10.56
N LEU A 187 -5.29 6.63 10.97
CA LEU A 187 -6.48 6.95 11.76
C LEU A 187 -6.18 7.08 13.27
N ASP A 188 -5.19 6.34 13.77
CA ASP A 188 -5.04 6.11 15.21
C ASP A 188 -3.81 6.76 15.86
N ASP A 189 -3.02 7.57 15.15
CA ASP A 189 -1.89 8.26 15.80
C ASP A 189 -2.36 9.40 16.72
N LYS A 190 -2.26 9.18 18.03
CA LYS A 190 -2.75 10.13 19.05
C LYS A 190 -1.78 11.28 19.35
N ARG A 191 -0.58 11.30 18.77
CA ARG A 191 0.45 12.29 19.12
C ARG A 191 0.17 13.59 18.39
N ARG A 192 -0.07 14.68 19.13
CA ARG A 192 -0.30 16.01 18.53
C ARG A 192 0.85 16.50 17.64
N ALA A 193 2.08 16.11 17.92
CA ALA A 193 3.24 16.44 17.09
C ALA A 193 3.27 15.69 15.75
N PHE A 194 2.37 14.72 15.56
CA PHE A 194 2.19 13.90 14.36
C PHE A 194 0.83 14.17 13.73
N GLU A 195 0.37 15.42 13.78
CA GLU A 195 -0.82 15.82 13.03
C GLU A 195 -0.52 15.72 11.53
N ALA A 196 -1.33 14.93 10.81
CA ALA A 196 -1.12 14.70 9.39
C ALA A 196 -1.40 15.98 8.60
N THR A 197 -0.50 16.31 7.68
CA THR A 197 -0.68 17.37 6.70
C THR A 197 -1.49 16.83 5.53
N LEU A 198 -2.82 16.95 5.60
CA LEU A 198 -3.74 16.47 4.56
C LEU A 198 -3.62 17.28 3.27
N PHE A 199 -4.10 16.72 2.16
CA PHE A 199 -4.29 17.44 0.90
C PHE A 199 -5.63 18.17 0.88
N ASN A 200 -5.68 19.33 0.21
CA ASN A 200 -6.95 19.87 -0.26
C ASN A 200 -7.55 18.91 -1.28
N HIS A 201 -8.87 18.72 -1.20
CA HIS A 201 -9.64 17.92 -2.12
C HIS A 201 -9.43 18.40 -3.57
N ALA A 202 -8.92 17.51 -4.41
CA ALA A 202 -8.75 17.72 -5.84
C ALA A 202 -9.02 16.40 -6.60
N PRO A 203 -9.48 16.44 -7.86
CA PRO A 203 -9.83 15.23 -8.63
C PRO A 203 -8.69 14.22 -8.78
N GLN A 204 -7.44 14.70 -8.80
CA GLN A 204 -6.25 13.85 -8.89
C GLN A 204 -5.77 13.29 -7.54
N VAL A 205 -6.38 13.68 -6.42
CA VAL A 205 -5.96 13.25 -5.07
C VAL A 205 -6.89 12.16 -4.56
N HIS A 206 -6.31 11.01 -4.26
CA HIS A 206 -6.94 9.91 -3.52
C HIS A 206 -6.35 9.86 -2.11
N GLU A 207 -7.08 10.38 -1.12
CA GLU A 207 -6.65 10.38 0.29
C GLU A 207 -7.51 9.40 1.09
N LEU A 208 -6.87 8.37 1.65
CA LEU A 208 -7.54 7.22 2.26
C LEU A 208 -7.00 6.96 3.66
N TRP A 209 -7.90 6.71 4.61
CA TRP A 209 -7.56 6.48 6.02
C TRP A 209 -7.50 4.99 6.36
N PHE A 210 -6.46 4.60 7.08
CA PHE A 210 -6.16 3.22 7.47
C PHE A 210 -6.03 3.10 9.00
N ALA A 211 -6.28 1.90 9.52
CA ALA A 211 -6.12 1.58 10.94
C ALA A 211 -4.63 1.53 11.30
N GLY A 212 -4.29 1.99 12.51
CA GLY A 212 -2.93 2.01 13.03
C GLY A 212 -2.37 3.41 13.26
N SER A 213 -1.23 3.48 13.96
CA SER A 213 -0.46 4.71 14.20
C SER A 213 0.42 5.07 13.00
N HIS A 214 1.18 6.17 13.09
CA HIS A 214 2.02 6.68 11.99
C HIS A 214 2.89 5.62 11.28
N SER A 215 3.58 4.78 12.05
CA SER A 215 4.46 3.73 11.53
C SER A 215 3.71 2.45 11.14
N ASP A 216 2.47 2.26 11.63
CA ASP A 216 1.57 1.22 11.10
C ASP A 216 1.11 1.56 9.66
N ILE A 217 1.41 2.76 9.13
CA ILE A 217 1.15 3.16 7.75
C ILE A 217 2.42 3.17 6.91
N GLY A 218 3.48 3.79 7.42
CA GLY A 218 4.75 3.93 6.71
C GLY A 218 5.74 2.78 6.89
N GLY A 219 5.47 1.80 7.75
CA GLY A 219 6.39 0.73 8.11
C GLY A 219 7.38 1.14 9.21
N GLY A 220 8.30 0.23 9.55
CA GLY A 220 9.30 0.42 10.62
C GLY A 220 9.27 -0.62 11.75
N PHE A 221 8.30 -1.54 11.74
CA PHE A 221 8.11 -2.57 12.77
C PHE A 221 8.06 -3.95 12.13
N TYR A 222 8.72 -4.94 12.75
CA TYR A 222 8.75 -6.35 12.32
C TYR A 222 7.35 -6.97 12.30
N ARG A 223 6.45 -6.50 13.17
CA ARG A 223 5.02 -6.82 13.10
C ARG A 223 4.30 -5.89 12.12
N SER A 224 4.61 -6.01 10.85
CA SER A 224 4.21 -5.10 9.78
C SER A 224 2.82 -5.32 9.19
N GLY A 225 1.95 -6.15 9.76
CA GLY A 225 0.67 -6.51 9.12
C GLY A 225 -0.27 -5.34 8.78
N LEU A 226 -0.30 -4.28 9.59
CA LEU A 226 -1.06 -3.05 9.27
C LEU A 226 -0.37 -2.21 8.18
N SER A 227 0.96 -2.07 8.23
CA SER A 227 1.72 -1.33 7.22
C SER A 227 1.75 -2.05 5.88
N ASP A 228 1.69 -3.38 5.89
CA ASP A 228 1.64 -4.21 4.70
C ASP A 228 0.31 -4.09 3.96
N ILE A 229 -0.80 -3.79 4.65
CA ILE A 229 -2.06 -3.40 4.00
C ILE A 229 -1.84 -2.13 3.16
N CYS A 230 -1.19 -1.12 3.73
CA CYS A 230 -0.90 0.13 3.03
C CYS A 230 0.05 -0.09 1.84
N LEU A 231 1.11 -0.88 2.04
CA LEU A 231 2.06 -1.25 0.99
C LEU A 231 1.38 -1.99 -0.16
N ARG A 232 0.53 -2.98 0.16
CA ARG A 232 -0.26 -3.75 -0.81
C ARG A 232 -1.16 -2.84 -1.62
N TYR A 233 -1.93 -1.99 -0.95
CA TYR A 233 -2.82 -1.02 -1.61
C TYR A 233 -2.04 -0.08 -2.53
N THR A 234 -0.89 0.44 -2.09
CA THR A 234 -0.02 1.29 -2.91
C THR A 234 0.49 0.57 -4.15
N LEU A 235 0.95 -0.69 -4.03
CA LEU A 235 1.40 -1.48 -5.18
C LEU A 235 0.27 -1.66 -6.21
N GLU A 236 -0.93 -2.00 -5.75
CA GLU A 236 -2.10 -2.13 -6.62
C GLU A 236 -2.48 -0.81 -7.29
N TRP A 237 -2.45 0.29 -6.53
CA TRP A 237 -2.69 1.63 -7.06
C TRP A 237 -1.68 2.00 -8.15
N LEU A 238 -0.39 1.71 -7.96
CA LEU A 238 0.67 1.96 -8.94
C LEU A 238 0.45 1.18 -10.24
N LEU A 239 0.03 -0.09 -10.13
CA LEU A 239 -0.18 -0.97 -11.29
C LEU A 239 -1.36 -0.55 -12.18
N VAL A 240 -2.34 0.18 -11.63
CA VAL A 240 -3.49 0.68 -12.40
C VAL A 240 -3.31 2.09 -12.94
N GLN A 241 -2.26 2.80 -12.51
CA GLN A 241 -1.93 4.12 -13.08
C GLN A 241 -1.46 3.99 -14.53
N PRO A 242 -1.60 5.04 -15.35
CA PRO A 242 -0.95 5.12 -16.67
C PRO A 242 0.57 5.36 -16.53
N LEU A 243 1.24 4.53 -15.74
CA LEU A 243 2.66 4.58 -15.40
C LEU A 243 3.35 3.33 -15.96
N ASN A 244 4.48 3.50 -16.66
CA ASN A 244 5.28 2.37 -17.16
C ASN A 244 6.18 1.81 -16.05
N VAL A 245 5.57 1.39 -14.94
CA VAL A 245 6.26 0.85 -13.77
C VAL A 245 6.51 -0.65 -13.93
N ASN A 246 7.74 -1.07 -13.64
CA ASN A 246 8.12 -2.46 -13.48
C ASN A 246 8.35 -2.74 -11.99
N VAL A 247 7.86 -3.89 -11.53
CA VAL A 247 7.95 -4.32 -10.14
C VAL A 247 8.60 -5.71 -10.12
N LEU A 248 9.61 -5.86 -9.28
CA LEU A 248 10.26 -7.12 -8.96
C LEU A 248 9.47 -7.86 -7.88
N THR A 249 9.54 -9.18 -7.93
CA THR A 249 9.25 -10.04 -6.79
C THR A 249 10.42 -10.05 -5.82
N ARG A 250 10.17 -10.38 -4.54
CA ARG A 250 11.25 -10.48 -3.53
C ARG A 250 12.36 -11.45 -3.94
N GLU A 251 12.04 -12.53 -4.65
CA GLU A 251 13.03 -13.51 -5.12
C GLU A 251 13.93 -12.98 -6.24
N GLN A 252 13.50 -11.94 -6.96
CA GLN A 252 14.30 -11.30 -8.01
C GLN A 252 15.19 -10.17 -7.48
N VAL A 253 14.97 -9.72 -6.24
CA VAL A 253 15.82 -8.71 -5.63
C VAL A 253 17.19 -9.33 -5.36
N ASN A 254 18.23 -8.72 -5.90
CA ASN A 254 19.60 -9.17 -5.67
C ASN A 254 20.13 -8.57 -4.37
N TYR A 255 19.86 -9.24 -3.24
CA TYR A 255 20.28 -8.81 -1.90
C TYR A 255 21.80 -8.65 -1.73
N ALA A 256 22.60 -9.44 -2.45
CA ALA A 256 24.06 -9.35 -2.41
C ALA A 256 24.59 -8.05 -3.02
N ASP A 257 23.82 -7.44 -3.92
CA ASP A 257 24.16 -6.21 -4.64
C ASP A 257 23.54 -4.95 -4.00
N LEU A 258 22.81 -5.08 -2.89
CA LEU A 258 22.12 -3.94 -2.26
C LEU A 258 23.06 -3.07 -1.42
N LEU A 259 24.15 -3.64 -0.89
CA LEU A 259 25.06 -3.00 0.07
C LEU A 259 26.52 -3.04 -0.45
N PRO A 260 27.39 -2.12 0.01
CA PRO A 260 28.82 -2.21 -0.29
C PRO A 260 29.39 -3.55 0.18
N HIS A 261 30.38 -4.08 -0.55
CA HIS A 261 30.96 -5.42 -0.47
C HIS A 261 31.66 -5.80 0.86
N ASP A 262 31.35 -5.11 1.96
CA ASP A 262 32.14 -5.10 3.20
C ASP A 262 31.48 -5.85 4.37
N GLY A 263 30.53 -6.75 4.08
CA GLY A 263 30.15 -7.85 4.98
C GLY A 263 29.21 -7.50 6.14
N GLU A 264 27.91 -7.56 5.86
CA GLU A 264 26.82 -8.21 6.64
C GLU A 264 25.53 -7.92 5.85
N LEU A 265 24.73 -8.94 5.53
CA LEU A 265 23.43 -8.73 4.89
C LEU A 265 22.53 -8.01 5.89
N LEU A 266 22.31 -6.71 5.69
CA LEU A 266 21.37 -5.94 6.53
C LEU A 266 19.93 -6.29 6.20
N ILE A 267 19.60 -6.52 4.92
CA ILE A 267 18.24 -6.75 4.41
C ILE A 267 18.19 -8.10 3.69
N ASP A 268 17.17 -8.91 3.95
CA ASP A 268 16.94 -10.19 3.31
C ASP A 268 15.52 -10.35 2.72
N ALA A 269 15.20 -11.57 2.28
CA ALA A 269 13.92 -11.88 1.64
C ALA A 269 12.71 -11.86 2.57
N ASP A 270 12.92 -11.99 3.88
CA ASP A 270 11.85 -11.93 4.88
C ASP A 270 11.43 -10.46 5.10
N ASP A 271 12.36 -9.49 5.01
CA ASP A 271 12.06 -8.06 5.11
C ASP A 271 11.20 -7.51 3.95
N LEU A 272 11.19 -8.21 2.80
CA LEU A 272 10.33 -7.88 1.66
C LEU A 272 9.04 -8.71 1.61
N ALA A 273 8.79 -9.56 2.60
CA ALA A 273 7.52 -10.27 2.67
C ALA A 273 6.38 -9.28 2.97
N ILE A 274 5.30 -9.37 2.20
CA ILE A 274 4.10 -8.55 2.39
C ILE A 274 3.00 -9.45 2.94
N LYS A 275 2.62 -9.24 4.20
CA LYS A 275 1.64 -10.04 4.94
C LYS A 275 0.54 -9.15 5.53
N PRO A 276 -0.38 -8.62 4.69
CA PRO A 276 -1.45 -7.74 5.15
C PRO A 276 -2.33 -8.43 6.20
N ASP A 277 -2.45 -7.84 7.38
CA ASP A 277 -3.27 -8.37 8.47
C ASP A 277 -3.98 -7.25 9.23
N ALA A 278 -5.30 -7.20 9.06
CA ALA A 278 -6.16 -6.20 9.71
C ALA A 278 -6.23 -6.38 11.23
N LEU A 279 -5.80 -7.52 11.77
CA LEU A 279 -5.78 -7.84 13.21
C LEU A 279 -4.40 -7.74 13.82
N ALA A 280 -3.37 -7.37 13.05
CA ALA A 280 -2.02 -7.21 13.56
C ALA A 280 -2.00 -6.19 14.72
N PRO A 281 -1.11 -6.35 15.71
CA PRO A 281 -0.96 -5.38 16.79
C PRO A 281 -0.75 -3.98 16.22
N SER A 282 -1.46 -2.98 16.78
CA SER A 282 -1.18 -1.58 16.42
C SER A 282 -0.13 -1.04 17.38
N HIS A 283 0.86 -0.34 16.82
CA HIS A 283 1.94 0.28 17.58
C HIS A 283 1.50 1.69 18.05
N GLN A 284 0.33 1.77 18.68
CA GLN A 284 -0.16 3.00 19.28
C GLN A 284 0.64 3.35 20.54
N HIS A 285 0.97 4.63 20.69
CA HIS A 285 1.56 5.14 21.92
C HIS A 285 0.46 5.53 22.90
N ASP A 286 0.13 4.63 23.83
CA ASP A 286 -0.70 4.96 24.99
C ASP A 286 0.21 5.48 26.12
N TYR A 287 0.35 6.80 26.23
CA TYR A 287 1.19 7.41 27.27
C TYR A 287 0.56 7.33 28.66
N PHE A 288 1.41 7.03 29.65
CA PHE A 288 1.06 6.98 31.07
C PHE A 288 1.01 8.38 31.73
N TRP A 289 0.22 8.49 32.79
CA TRP A 289 -0.26 9.68 33.49
C TRP A 289 0.83 10.56 34.15
N GLY A 290 1.52 11.42 33.40
CA GLY A 290 2.50 12.33 34.03
C GLY A 290 2.86 13.63 33.30
N ASN A 291 2.60 13.77 32.00
CA ASN A 291 3.11 14.92 31.24
C ASN A 291 2.00 15.64 30.46
N ILE A 292 1.41 16.68 31.07
CA ILE A 292 0.28 17.47 30.54
C ILE A 292 0.59 18.13 29.17
N ASN A 293 1.87 18.34 28.83
CA ASN A 293 2.29 18.95 27.57
C ASN A 293 2.23 18.01 26.35
N PHE A 294 2.07 16.69 26.56
CA PHE A 294 1.95 15.66 25.51
C PHE A 294 0.55 15.03 25.53
N LYS A 295 -0.50 15.87 25.46
CA LYS A 295 -1.88 15.40 25.45
C LYS A 295 -2.12 14.52 24.21
N ALA A 296 -2.38 13.24 24.44
CA ALA A 296 -2.87 12.33 23.42
C ALA A 296 -4.27 12.78 22.99
N THR A 297 -4.46 13.04 21.70
CA THR A 297 -5.74 13.44 21.11
C THR A 297 -5.99 12.60 19.88
N HIS A 298 -7.20 12.09 19.73
CA HIS A 298 -7.59 11.38 18.50
C HIS A 298 -7.47 12.30 17.29
N ARG A 299 -7.05 11.74 16.15
CA ARG A 299 -6.99 12.48 14.90
C ARG A 299 -8.38 12.91 14.45
N LEU A 300 -8.41 14.07 13.81
CA LEU A 300 -9.58 14.54 13.10
C LEU A 300 -9.57 13.87 11.71
N CYS A 301 -10.45 12.89 11.52
CA CYS A 301 -10.66 12.27 10.22
C CYS A 301 -11.59 13.17 9.40
N VAL A 302 -11.01 13.94 8.48
CA VAL A 302 -11.69 15.00 7.73
C VAL A 302 -11.13 15.13 6.32
N VAL A 303 -11.83 15.87 5.46
CA VAL A 303 -11.36 16.28 4.14
C VAL A 303 -11.10 17.77 4.14
N MET A 304 -9.89 18.18 3.72
CA MET A 304 -9.57 19.60 3.56
C MET A 304 -10.09 20.14 2.23
N GLN A 305 -10.56 21.39 2.22
CA GLN A 305 -10.88 22.12 1.00
C GLN A 305 -10.54 23.59 1.21
N ASN A 306 -9.78 24.19 0.30
CA ASN A 306 -9.32 25.58 0.40
C ASN A 306 -8.64 25.89 1.75
N ASN A 307 -7.82 24.97 2.24
CA ASN A 307 -7.10 25.04 3.52
C ASN A 307 -8.01 25.10 4.76
N GLN A 308 -9.26 24.62 4.65
CA GLN A 308 -10.20 24.51 5.76
C GLN A 308 -10.83 23.11 5.81
N VAL A 309 -11.29 22.71 6.98
CA VAL A 309 -12.08 21.47 7.14
C VAL A 309 -13.39 21.63 6.39
N SER A 310 -13.72 20.67 5.53
CA SER A 310 -14.97 20.64 4.77
C SER A 310 -15.97 19.62 5.33
N ASP A 311 -17.21 19.69 4.87
CA ASP A 311 -18.27 18.73 5.21
C ASP A 311 -18.23 17.45 4.33
N LYS A 312 -17.24 17.32 3.45
CA LYS A 312 -17.10 16.13 2.61
C LYS A 312 -16.74 14.91 3.45
N PRO A 313 -17.36 13.75 3.19
CA PRO A 313 -17.04 12.52 3.92
C PRO A 313 -15.61 12.05 3.56
N PRO A 314 -14.72 11.83 4.53
CA PRO A 314 -13.42 11.19 4.27
C PRO A 314 -13.62 9.75 3.84
N ILE A 315 -12.62 9.21 3.14
CA ILE A 315 -12.64 7.83 2.64
C ILE A 315 -11.81 6.95 3.59
N ILE A 316 -12.39 5.83 4.00
CA ILE A 316 -11.79 4.86 4.92
C ILE A 316 -11.58 3.55 4.17
N HIS A 317 -10.40 2.95 4.30
CA HIS A 317 -10.12 1.66 3.69
C HIS A 317 -10.92 0.53 4.37
N HIS A 318 -11.44 -0.43 3.61
CA HIS A 318 -12.28 -1.54 4.14
C HIS A 318 -11.59 -2.39 5.23
N SER A 319 -10.26 -2.44 5.28
CA SER A 319 -9.54 -3.12 6.37
C SER A 319 -9.85 -2.56 7.75
N VAL A 320 -10.21 -1.28 7.86
CA VAL A 320 -10.64 -0.65 9.12
C VAL A 320 -11.94 -1.30 9.61
N ALA A 321 -12.91 -1.49 8.72
CA ALA A 321 -14.16 -2.18 9.05
C ALA A 321 -13.89 -3.64 9.48
N LYS A 322 -13.04 -4.36 8.72
CA LYS A 322 -12.63 -5.73 9.07
C LYS A 322 -12.02 -5.80 10.48
N ARG A 323 -11.20 -4.82 10.86
CA ARG A 323 -10.61 -4.72 12.21
C ARG A 323 -11.66 -4.41 13.28
N ILE A 324 -12.55 -3.44 13.06
CA ILE A 324 -13.62 -3.09 14.01
C ILE A 324 -14.53 -4.29 14.29
N TYR A 325 -14.89 -5.03 13.24
CA TYR A 325 -15.74 -6.21 13.33
C TYR A 325 -15.09 -7.33 14.15
N ASN A 326 -13.87 -7.73 13.77
CA ASN A 326 -13.19 -8.89 14.33
C ASN A 326 -12.45 -8.60 15.66
N SER A 327 -12.19 -7.33 15.98
CA SER A 327 -11.55 -6.91 17.23
C SER A 327 -12.50 -6.08 18.06
N SER A 328 -13.13 -6.70 19.06
CA SER A 328 -14.06 -6.04 19.98
C SER A 328 -13.42 -4.88 20.77
N SER A 329 -12.10 -4.91 20.95
CA SER A 329 -11.31 -3.85 21.61
C SER A 329 -10.98 -2.66 20.70
N TYR A 330 -11.13 -2.78 19.38
CA TYR A 330 -10.77 -1.71 18.45
C TYR A 330 -11.99 -0.85 18.12
N ARG A 331 -12.05 0.36 18.69
CA ARG A 331 -13.14 1.32 18.52
C ARG A 331 -12.57 2.72 18.28
N PRO A 332 -12.27 3.08 17.01
CA PRO A 332 -11.63 4.36 16.71
C PRO A 332 -12.59 5.52 17.01
N GLU A 333 -12.26 6.34 18.01
CA GLU A 333 -13.08 7.49 18.42
C GLU A 333 -13.19 8.54 17.30
N SER A 334 -12.20 8.61 16.41
CA SER A 334 -12.18 9.48 15.23
C SER A 334 -13.34 9.23 14.26
N LEU A 335 -13.94 8.03 14.27
CA LEU A 335 -15.10 7.70 13.42
C LEU A 335 -16.44 7.85 14.14
N LYS A 336 -16.47 8.16 15.44
CA LYS A 336 -17.70 8.20 16.23
C LYS A 336 -18.60 9.35 15.79
N GLY A 337 -19.79 9.02 15.30
CA GLY A 337 -20.77 9.98 14.77
C GLY A 337 -20.36 10.64 13.44
N LEU A 338 -19.19 10.32 12.90
CA LEU A 338 -18.64 10.90 11.67
C LEU A 338 -19.33 10.31 10.44
N GLN A 339 -19.70 11.17 9.49
CA GLN A 339 -20.08 10.75 8.13
C GLN A 339 -18.83 10.48 7.31
N HIS A 340 -18.72 9.31 6.70
CA HIS A 340 -17.54 8.89 5.93
C HIS A 340 -17.92 7.84 4.89
N CYS A 341 -17.05 7.60 3.91
CA CYS A 341 -17.20 6.55 2.92
C CYS A 341 -16.27 5.38 3.25
N LEU A 342 -16.75 4.15 3.19
CA LEU A 342 -15.92 2.96 3.22
C LEU A 342 -15.59 2.55 1.77
N GLU A 343 -14.31 2.51 1.41
CA GLU A 343 -13.84 2.03 0.11
C GLU A 343 -13.52 0.54 0.17
N TYR A 344 -14.24 -0.26 -0.63
CA TYR A 344 -13.97 -1.67 -0.84
C TYR A 344 -12.86 -1.89 -1.86
N ALA A 345 -12.29 -3.09 -1.90
CA ALA A 345 -11.21 -3.44 -2.83
C ALA A 345 -11.60 -3.26 -4.31
N ASN A 346 -12.89 -3.37 -4.67
CA ASN A 346 -13.37 -3.11 -6.02
C ASN A 346 -13.49 -1.61 -6.38
N GLY A 347 -13.24 -0.69 -5.43
CA GLY A 347 -13.38 0.76 -5.58
C GLY A 347 -14.80 1.29 -5.28
N GLU A 348 -15.74 0.44 -4.88
CA GLU A 348 -17.07 0.90 -4.48
C GLU A 348 -17.01 1.62 -3.13
N LEU A 349 -17.78 2.71 -3.04
CA LEU A 349 -17.89 3.55 -1.84
C LEU A 349 -19.23 3.31 -1.15
N LEU A 350 -19.19 2.88 0.11
CA LEU A 350 -20.37 2.77 0.97
C LEU A 350 -20.44 3.93 1.96
N GLN A 351 -21.55 4.66 1.98
CA GLN A 351 -21.77 5.74 2.93
C GLN A 351 -22.07 5.20 4.33
N CYS A 352 -21.33 5.68 5.32
CA CYS A 352 -21.40 5.24 6.70
C CYS A 352 -21.53 6.44 7.65
N LYS A 353 -22.24 6.24 8.76
CA LYS A 353 -22.29 7.19 9.87
C LYS A 353 -21.93 6.51 11.18
N GLY A 354 -20.88 7.01 11.84
CA GLY A 354 -20.42 6.41 13.09
C GLY A 354 -19.77 5.04 12.90
N ILE A 355 -19.55 4.34 14.01
CA ILE A 355 -18.87 3.04 14.00
C ILE A 355 -19.81 1.84 13.89
N ASN A 356 -21.09 2.01 14.19
CA ASN A 356 -22.06 0.90 14.21
C ASN A 356 -22.15 0.17 12.87
N PRO A 357 -22.15 0.85 11.70
CA PRO A 357 -22.11 0.16 10.42
C PRO A 357 -20.95 -0.83 10.34
N HIS A 358 -19.76 -0.50 10.83
CA HIS A 358 -18.58 -1.39 10.80
C HIS A 358 -18.63 -2.55 11.79
N ILE A 359 -19.43 -2.43 12.86
CA ILE A 359 -19.68 -3.51 13.82
C ILE A 359 -20.72 -4.49 13.25
N GLU A 360 -21.70 -3.95 12.53
CA GLU A 360 -22.80 -4.70 11.93
C GLU A 360 -22.44 -5.28 10.56
N LEU A 361 -21.53 -4.65 9.82
CA LEU A 361 -20.95 -5.11 8.55
C LEU A 361 -20.03 -6.31 8.83
N PRO A 362 -20.43 -7.56 8.60
CA PRO A 362 -19.53 -8.68 8.81
C PRO A 362 -18.45 -8.69 7.72
N THR A 363 -18.87 -8.38 6.49
CA THR A 363 -18.12 -8.07 5.26
C THR A 363 -19.20 -7.98 4.18
N GLN A 364 -19.32 -6.81 3.55
CA GLN A 364 -20.18 -6.51 2.38
C GLN A 364 -21.70 -6.51 2.58
N GLN A 365 -22.34 -5.54 1.92
CA GLN A 365 -23.76 -5.61 1.58
C GLN A 365 -23.95 -6.87 0.73
N LEU A 366 -24.66 -7.88 1.27
CA LEU A 366 -24.97 -9.08 0.51
C LEU A 366 -25.98 -8.74 -0.58
N ASN A 367 -25.55 -8.88 -1.82
CA ASN A 367 -26.37 -8.65 -2.99
C ASN A 367 -26.86 -10.00 -3.52
N ILE A 368 -28.19 -10.16 -3.56
CA ILE A 368 -28.84 -11.31 -4.19
C ILE A 368 -29.34 -10.86 -5.55
N LEU A 369 -28.70 -11.34 -6.61
CA LEU A 369 -29.10 -11.01 -7.97
C LEU A 369 -30.48 -11.59 -8.28
N GLN A 370 -31.35 -10.80 -8.90
CA GLN A 370 -32.54 -11.29 -9.57
C GLN A 370 -32.18 -11.94 -10.91
N VAL A 371 -33.08 -12.76 -11.47
CA VAL A 371 -32.84 -13.39 -12.77
C VAL A 371 -32.63 -12.33 -13.85
N GLY A 372 -31.52 -12.42 -14.59
CA GLY A 372 -31.07 -11.45 -15.59
C GLY A 372 -30.23 -10.30 -15.02
N GLU A 373 -30.17 -10.14 -13.70
CA GLU A 373 -29.34 -9.11 -13.05
C GLU A 373 -27.86 -9.51 -13.11
N THR A 374 -27.01 -8.48 -13.19
CA THR A 374 -25.57 -8.61 -13.38
C THR A 374 -24.82 -7.83 -12.32
N MET A 375 -23.72 -8.39 -11.83
CA MET A 375 -22.78 -7.72 -10.93
C MET A 375 -21.35 -7.88 -11.41
N ARG A 376 -20.56 -6.83 -11.25
CA ARG A 376 -19.12 -6.87 -11.50
C ARG A 376 -18.38 -7.01 -10.19
N ILE A 377 -17.50 -7.99 -10.11
CA ILE A 377 -16.69 -8.27 -8.92
C ILE A 377 -15.22 -8.33 -9.33
N LYS A 378 -14.32 -7.92 -8.44
CA LYS A 378 -12.88 -7.96 -8.68
C LYS A 378 -12.24 -9.05 -7.82
N VAL A 379 -11.44 -9.91 -8.44
CA VAL A 379 -10.78 -11.05 -7.78
C VAL A 379 -9.28 -10.84 -7.81
N PHE A 380 -8.72 -10.55 -6.64
CA PHE A 380 -7.31 -10.33 -6.40
C PHE A 380 -6.58 -11.66 -6.26
N ALA A 381 -5.42 -11.77 -6.91
CA ALA A 381 -4.60 -12.98 -6.86
C ALA A 381 -4.01 -13.24 -5.46
N CYS A 382 -3.86 -12.19 -4.65
CA CYS A 382 -3.28 -12.24 -3.31
C CYS A 382 -4.27 -12.53 -2.19
N GLU A 383 -5.56 -12.55 -2.49
CA GLU A 383 -6.57 -12.83 -1.48
C GLU A 383 -6.84 -14.33 -1.44
N PRO A 384 -6.63 -15.01 -0.29
CA PRO A 384 -7.00 -16.41 -0.16
C PRO A 384 -8.52 -16.58 -0.32
N TYR A 385 -9.32 -15.57 0.04
CA TYR A 385 -10.74 -15.54 -0.27
C TYR A 385 -11.13 -14.12 -0.61
N ASN A 386 -11.52 -13.88 -1.86
CA ASN A 386 -12.08 -12.59 -2.24
C ASN A 386 -13.53 -12.58 -1.79
N HIS A 387 -13.81 -12.02 -0.61
CA HIS A 387 -15.18 -11.69 -0.23
C HIS A 387 -15.72 -10.70 -1.26
N THR A 388 -16.83 -11.05 -1.93
CA THR A 388 -17.39 -10.25 -3.05
C THR A 388 -18.71 -9.58 -2.70
N GLY A 389 -19.38 -10.03 -1.63
CA GLY A 389 -20.71 -9.57 -1.28
C GLY A 389 -21.80 -10.14 -2.18
N LEU A 390 -21.47 -10.96 -3.18
CA LEU A 390 -22.47 -11.64 -3.98
C LEU A 390 -22.97 -12.89 -3.23
N TRP A 391 -24.26 -12.96 -2.96
CA TRP A 391 -24.89 -14.14 -2.37
C TRP A 391 -25.43 -15.07 -3.46
N LEU A 392 -24.92 -16.30 -3.49
CA LEU A 392 -25.36 -17.35 -4.40
C LEU A 392 -26.47 -18.18 -3.76
N GLU A 393 -27.56 -18.39 -4.48
CA GLU A 393 -28.68 -19.20 -4.01
C GLU A 393 -28.56 -20.66 -4.47
N LYS A 394 -28.73 -21.61 -3.53
CA LYS A 394 -28.79 -23.03 -3.86
C LYS A 394 -29.87 -23.30 -4.92
N GLY A 395 -29.49 -24.07 -5.94
CA GLY A 395 -30.35 -24.46 -7.05
C GLY A 395 -30.37 -23.46 -8.20
N ALA A 396 -30.00 -22.20 -7.96
CA ALA A 396 -29.88 -21.17 -8.99
C ALA A 396 -28.65 -21.41 -9.87
N THR A 397 -28.73 -20.89 -11.09
CA THR A 397 -27.66 -20.97 -12.09
C THR A 397 -27.09 -19.59 -12.33
N TYR A 398 -25.76 -19.47 -12.31
CA TYR A 398 -25.05 -18.22 -12.54
C TYR A 398 -24.04 -18.40 -13.67
N ARG A 399 -23.91 -17.40 -14.53
CA ARG A 399 -22.83 -17.28 -15.51
C ARG A 399 -21.75 -16.37 -14.95
N ILE A 400 -20.51 -16.83 -14.98
CA ILE A 400 -19.35 -16.08 -14.51
C ILE A 400 -18.39 -15.91 -15.68
N ASN A 401 -18.20 -14.66 -16.09
CA ASN A 401 -17.36 -14.29 -17.24
C ASN A 401 -16.18 -13.45 -16.75
N PRO A 402 -14.96 -14.01 -16.70
CA PRO A 402 -13.76 -13.23 -16.44
C PRO A 402 -13.44 -12.31 -17.62
N THR A 403 -12.83 -11.16 -17.33
CA THR A 403 -12.40 -10.22 -18.37
C THR A 403 -11.09 -10.69 -19.01
N ASP A 404 -11.13 -11.12 -20.27
CA ASP A 404 -10.00 -11.78 -20.96
C ASP A 404 -8.71 -10.94 -21.08
N SER A 405 -8.82 -9.61 -21.06
CA SER A 405 -7.68 -8.70 -21.15
C SER A 405 -6.91 -8.55 -19.83
N GLN A 406 -7.48 -8.98 -18.71
CA GLN A 406 -6.89 -8.84 -17.39
C GLN A 406 -6.16 -10.11 -16.99
N VAL A 407 -5.09 -9.93 -16.21
CA VAL A 407 -4.18 -11.02 -15.82
C VAL A 407 -3.82 -10.92 -14.35
N TRP A 408 -3.62 -12.08 -13.76
CA TRP A 408 -2.84 -12.24 -12.55
C TRP A 408 -1.36 -12.40 -12.89
N PHE A 409 -0.54 -12.22 -11.88
CA PHE A 409 0.90 -12.41 -11.95
C PHE A 409 1.30 -13.48 -10.96
N ASP A 410 1.66 -14.66 -11.49
CA ASP A 410 2.39 -15.68 -10.75
C ASP A 410 3.87 -15.34 -10.88
N ARG A 411 4.35 -14.56 -9.90
CA ARG A 411 5.65 -13.89 -9.96
C ARG A 411 5.74 -13.01 -11.22
N ASP A 412 6.56 -13.39 -12.20
CA ASP A 412 6.83 -12.61 -13.41
C ASP A 412 5.88 -12.96 -14.56
N MET A 413 5.09 -14.02 -14.36
CA MET A 413 4.31 -14.63 -15.41
C MET A 413 2.90 -14.06 -15.42
N LYS A 414 2.50 -13.50 -16.56
CA LYS A 414 1.11 -13.14 -16.83
C LYS A 414 0.27 -14.41 -16.97
N VAL A 415 -0.78 -14.53 -16.17
CA VAL A 415 -1.70 -15.66 -16.12
C VAL A 415 -3.13 -15.15 -16.24
N THR A 416 -3.91 -15.72 -17.16
CA THR A 416 -5.35 -15.41 -17.29
C THR A 416 -6.18 -16.24 -16.30
N ALA A 417 -7.48 -16.00 -16.23
CA ALA A 417 -8.39 -16.79 -15.37
C ALA A 417 -8.39 -18.31 -15.67
N SER A 418 -7.90 -18.73 -16.84
CA SER A 418 -7.73 -20.16 -17.16
C SER A 418 -6.58 -20.83 -16.41
N GLY A 419 -5.66 -20.05 -15.84
CA GLY A 419 -4.46 -20.55 -15.20
C GLY A 419 -3.45 -21.10 -16.21
N TRP A 420 -2.47 -21.85 -15.70
CA TRP A 420 -1.46 -22.50 -16.53
C TRP A 420 -1.21 -23.96 -16.11
N HIS A 421 -0.88 -24.78 -17.10
CA HIS A 421 -0.45 -26.17 -16.93
C HIS A 421 1.05 -26.29 -17.13
N ARG A 422 1.66 -27.26 -16.45
CA ARG A 422 3.07 -27.59 -16.60
C ARG A 422 3.40 -28.20 -17.95
N ASP A 423 2.54 -29.06 -18.50
CA ASP A 423 2.79 -29.77 -19.76
C ASP A 423 3.03 -28.83 -20.95
N ASN A 424 2.58 -27.58 -20.82
CA ASN A 424 2.80 -26.52 -21.79
C ASN A 424 4.15 -25.79 -21.61
N ARG A 425 5.06 -26.23 -20.73
CA ARG A 425 6.33 -25.54 -20.41
C ARG A 425 7.52 -26.45 -20.11
N THR A 426 8.68 -26.15 -20.69
CA THR A 426 10.00 -26.63 -20.25
C THR A 426 10.46 -25.85 -19.01
N VAL A 427 10.07 -26.32 -17.83
CA VAL A 427 10.71 -25.90 -16.58
C VAL A 427 11.94 -26.78 -16.40
N GLY A 428 13.15 -26.21 -16.31
CA GLY A 428 14.41 -26.95 -16.19
C GLY A 428 14.59 -27.68 -14.84
N VAL A 429 15.74 -27.53 -14.17
CA VAL A 429 16.12 -28.22 -12.90
C VAL A 429 15.16 -27.95 -11.70
N LYS A 430 14.08 -27.18 -11.89
CA LYS A 430 13.01 -26.92 -10.91
C LYS A 430 11.81 -27.89 -11.02
N GLN A 431 11.92 -29.00 -11.76
CA GLN A 431 10.82 -29.96 -12.00
C GLN A 431 10.35 -30.72 -10.76
N LEU A 432 11.27 -31.18 -9.91
CA LEU A 432 10.96 -32.02 -8.74
C LEU A 432 10.19 -31.29 -7.62
N PRO A 433 10.52 -30.04 -7.24
CA PRO A 433 9.81 -29.35 -6.17
C PRO A 433 8.34 -29.06 -6.49
N ILE A 434 8.02 -28.65 -7.73
CA ILE A 434 6.65 -28.23 -8.10
C ILE A 434 5.69 -29.43 -8.17
N GLU A 435 6.15 -30.60 -8.64
CA GLU A 435 5.36 -31.86 -8.61
C GLU A 435 4.99 -32.25 -7.17
N LEU A 436 5.94 -32.12 -6.25
CA LEU A 436 5.71 -32.38 -4.83
C LEU A 436 4.68 -31.41 -4.24
N MET A 437 4.58 -30.18 -4.78
CA MET A 437 3.65 -29.16 -4.29
C MET A 437 2.24 -29.24 -4.91
N GLU A 438 2.07 -29.95 -6.03
CA GLU A 438 0.77 -30.01 -6.73
C GLU A 438 -0.42 -30.46 -5.86
N PRO A 439 -0.28 -31.49 -4.99
CA PRO A 439 -1.35 -31.90 -4.09
C PRO A 439 -1.71 -30.85 -3.03
N PHE A 440 -0.86 -29.85 -2.81
CA PHE A 440 -1.03 -28.80 -1.81
C PHE A 440 -1.70 -27.54 -2.35
N LYS A 441 -2.00 -27.48 -3.66
CA LYS A 441 -2.92 -26.48 -4.21
C LYS A 441 -4.27 -26.57 -3.50
N ARG A 442 -4.90 -25.43 -3.27
CA ARG A 442 -6.22 -25.38 -2.62
C ARG A 442 -7.32 -26.12 -3.36
N LEU A 443 -7.27 -26.12 -4.70
CA LEU A 443 -8.06 -27.04 -5.52
C LEU A 443 -7.13 -27.96 -6.33
N PRO A 444 -6.79 -29.16 -5.81
CA PRO A 444 -5.93 -30.12 -6.48
C PRO A 444 -6.47 -30.56 -7.84
N GLY A 445 -5.57 -30.90 -8.78
CA GLY A 445 -5.93 -31.36 -10.13
C GLY A 445 -6.45 -30.27 -11.08
N ARG A 446 -6.42 -29.00 -10.67
CA ARG A 446 -6.73 -27.83 -11.51
C ARG A 446 -5.47 -27.03 -11.85
N PRO A 447 -5.47 -26.23 -12.93
CA PRO A 447 -4.30 -25.44 -13.31
C PRO A 447 -3.85 -24.53 -12.17
N TRP A 448 -2.56 -24.20 -12.16
CA TRP A 448 -2.01 -23.18 -11.26
C TRP A 448 -2.59 -21.82 -11.64
N PHE A 449 -2.94 -21.01 -10.65
CA PHE A 449 -3.56 -19.69 -10.82
C PHE A 449 -4.83 -19.71 -11.68
N SER A 450 -5.52 -20.85 -11.82
CA SER A 450 -6.84 -20.84 -12.44
C SER A 450 -7.85 -20.18 -11.51
N LEU A 451 -8.85 -19.49 -12.06
CA LEU A 451 -9.97 -18.98 -11.29
C LEU A 451 -10.77 -20.13 -10.69
N VAL A 452 -10.91 -20.09 -9.36
CA VAL A 452 -11.69 -21.05 -8.57
C VAL A 452 -12.82 -20.30 -7.90
N GLY A 453 -14.03 -20.83 -8.05
CA GLY A 453 -15.18 -20.37 -7.29
C GLY A 453 -15.18 -21.03 -5.92
N CYS A 454 -15.62 -20.31 -4.90
CA CYS A 454 -15.75 -20.85 -3.54
C CYS A 454 -16.98 -20.23 -2.87
N ILE A 455 -17.54 -20.93 -1.89
CA ILE A 455 -18.67 -20.46 -1.11
C ILE A 455 -18.25 -20.35 0.35
N ASN A 456 -18.56 -19.21 0.99
CA ASN A 456 -18.33 -18.94 2.42
C ASN A 456 -16.88 -19.15 2.90
N ALA A 457 -15.90 -18.79 2.07
CA ALA A 457 -14.48 -18.89 2.39
C ALA A 457 -14.07 -20.28 2.93
N ASN A 458 -14.58 -21.34 2.28
CA ASN A 458 -14.37 -22.73 2.70
C ASN A 458 -13.96 -23.59 1.51
N ASP A 459 -12.69 -24.03 1.49
CA ASP A 459 -12.13 -24.86 0.42
C ASP A 459 -12.90 -26.17 0.14
N SER A 460 -13.63 -26.72 1.12
CA SER A 460 -14.50 -27.89 0.88
C SER A 460 -15.71 -27.58 -0.03
N LEU A 461 -16.02 -26.29 -0.21
CA LEU A 461 -17.06 -25.77 -1.09
C LEU A 461 -16.47 -25.09 -2.34
N ALA A 462 -15.18 -25.29 -2.62
CA ALA A 462 -14.54 -24.80 -3.82
C ALA A 462 -14.96 -25.61 -5.06
N PHE A 463 -15.08 -24.92 -6.20
CA PHE A 463 -15.43 -25.51 -7.49
C PHE A 463 -14.68 -24.83 -8.63
N SER A 464 -14.38 -25.60 -9.67
CA SER A 464 -13.62 -25.10 -10.81
C SER A 464 -14.51 -24.25 -11.72
N LEU A 465 -13.98 -23.11 -12.16
CA LEU A 465 -14.62 -22.25 -13.16
C LEU A 465 -14.00 -22.40 -14.56
N ASN A 466 -12.91 -23.16 -14.75
CA ASN A 466 -12.23 -23.36 -16.04
C ASN A 466 -11.99 -22.06 -16.86
N GLY A 467 -11.73 -20.92 -16.21
CA GLY A 467 -11.59 -19.63 -16.91
C GLY A 467 -12.90 -18.93 -17.26
N GLY A 468 -14.03 -19.39 -16.71
CA GLY A 468 -15.37 -18.85 -16.88
C GLY A 468 -16.40 -19.92 -17.22
N GLY A 469 -17.68 -19.66 -16.92
CA GLY A 469 -18.77 -20.54 -17.32
C GLY A 469 -20.01 -20.47 -16.44
N ASP A 470 -20.93 -21.38 -16.74
CA ASP A 470 -22.20 -21.52 -16.03
C ASP A 470 -22.06 -22.51 -14.88
N ILE A 471 -22.48 -22.09 -13.68
CA ILE A 471 -22.48 -22.92 -12.49
C ILE A 471 -23.89 -23.08 -11.96
N LYS A 472 -24.23 -24.31 -11.57
CA LYS A 472 -25.42 -24.57 -10.76
C LYS A 472 -25.00 -24.69 -9.31
N VAL A 473 -25.51 -23.80 -8.48
CA VAL A 473 -25.08 -23.66 -7.09
C VAL A 473 -25.68 -24.77 -6.23
N ASN A 474 -24.85 -25.46 -5.47
CA ASN A 474 -25.26 -26.59 -4.63
C ASN A 474 -25.55 -26.20 -3.17
N GLN A 475 -25.10 -25.02 -2.73
CA GLN A 475 -25.24 -24.52 -1.37
C GLN A 475 -25.39 -22.98 -1.36
N HIS A 476 -26.19 -22.46 -0.43
CA HIS A 476 -26.28 -21.01 -0.24
C HIS A 476 -25.01 -20.45 0.39
N GLY A 477 -24.60 -19.28 -0.05
CA GLY A 477 -23.56 -18.53 0.62
C GLY A 477 -22.94 -17.44 -0.22
N GLU A 478 -21.99 -16.76 0.39
CA GLU A 478 -21.22 -15.72 -0.27
C GLU A 478 -20.26 -16.33 -1.30
N PHE A 479 -20.24 -15.77 -2.51
CA PHE A 479 -19.25 -16.10 -3.52
C PHE A 479 -17.89 -15.53 -3.12
N THR A 480 -16.92 -16.41 -2.87
CA THR A 480 -15.60 -16.08 -2.33
C THR A 480 -14.45 -16.55 -3.24
N PRO A 481 -14.43 -16.19 -4.54
CA PRO A 481 -13.49 -16.74 -5.50
C PRO A 481 -12.03 -16.42 -5.17
N PHE A 482 -11.11 -17.19 -5.75
CA PHE A 482 -9.67 -17.00 -5.58
C PHE A 482 -8.86 -17.53 -6.76
N ALA A 483 -7.60 -17.09 -6.87
CA ALA A 483 -6.62 -17.66 -7.79
C ALA A 483 -6.06 -18.97 -7.21
N ASN A 484 -6.11 -20.09 -7.93
CA ASN A 484 -5.70 -21.40 -7.38
C ASN A 484 -4.20 -21.47 -7.07
N ASP A 485 -3.86 -21.50 -5.79
CA ASP A 485 -2.47 -21.56 -5.32
C ASP A 485 -2.38 -22.33 -3.98
N ILE A 486 -1.18 -22.44 -3.41
CA ILE A 486 -0.96 -23.01 -2.09
C ILE A 486 -1.38 -21.98 -1.03
N CYS A 487 -2.04 -22.44 0.03
CA CYS A 487 -2.61 -21.57 1.08
C CYS A 487 -1.60 -20.57 1.69
N GLY A 488 -0.31 -20.92 1.73
CA GLY A 488 0.75 -20.07 2.31
C GLY A 488 1.38 -19.04 1.36
N ASP A 489 1.15 -19.12 0.04
CA ASP A 489 1.94 -18.38 -0.97
C ASP A 489 1.22 -17.17 -1.59
N TYR A 490 -0.02 -16.88 -1.18
CA TYR A 490 -0.82 -15.76 -1.71
C TYR A 490 -0.19 -14.37 -1.52
N GLY A 491 0.65 -14.18 -0.49
CA GLY A 491 1.24 -12.89 -0.14
C GLY A 491 2.11 -12.25 -1.21
N LEU A 492 2.47 -12.99 -2.28
CA LEU A 492 3.32 -12.51 -3.37
C LEU A 492 2.58 -12.39 -4.71
N ASN A 493 1.35 -12.88 -4.77
CA ASN A 493 0.56 -12.86 -5.99
C ASN A 493 0.15 -11.42 -6.28
N LEU A 494 0.17 -11.01 -7.54
CA LEU A 494 -0.18 -9.65 -7.94
C LEU A 494 -1.26 -9.65 -9.03
N GLY A 495 -1.91 -8.51 -9.16
CA GLY A 495 -2.97 -8.30 -10.14
C GLY A 495 -4.35 -8.77 -9.68
N ALA A 496 -5.34 -8.42 -10.48
CA ALA A 496 -6.73 -8.76 -10.26
C ALA A 496 -7.44 -9.01 -11.59
N ILE A 497 -8.50 -9.81 -11.56
CA ILE A 497 -9.37 -10.07 -12.70
C ILE A 497 -10.80 -9.72 -12.29
N GLU A 498 -11.45 -8.91 -13.11
CA GLU A 498 -12.85 -8.55 -12.98
C GLU A 498 -13.71 -9.64 -13.62
N LEU A 499 -14.72 -10.06 -12.88
CA LEU A 499 -15.72 -11.02 -13.30
C LEU A 499 -17.05 -10.30 -13.47
N GLU A 500 -17.71 -10.55 -14.59
CA GLU A 500 -19.13 -10.26 -14.76
C GLU A 500 -19.92 -11.51 -14.34
N VAL A 501 -20.78 -11.38 -13.33
CA VAL A 501 -21.62 -12.46 -12.82
C VAL A 501 -23.08 -12.15 -13.10
N VAL A 502 -23.76 -13.07 -13.79
CA VAL A 502 -25.17 -12.93 -14.19
C VAL A 502 -25.98 -14.08 -13.62
N ARG A 503 -27.12 -13.81 -12.98
CA ARG A 503 -28.05 -14.90 -12.59
C ARG A 503 -28.91 -15.31 -13.79
N LEU A 504 -28.84 -16.58 -14.17
CA LEU A 504 -29.57 -17.14 -15.31
C LEU A 504 -30.93 -17.75 -14.93
N GLY A 505 -31.06 -18.31 -13.72
CA GLY A 505 -32.28 -19.01 -13.29
C GLY A 505 -32.25 -19.44 -11.84
#